data_AF-A0A8T4KZ06-F1
#
_entry.id   AF-A0A8T4KZ06-F1
#
_cell.length_a   1.000
_cell.length_b   1.000
_cell.length_c   1.000
_cell.angle_alpha   90.00
_cell.angle_beta   90.00
_cell.angle_gamma   90.00
#
_symmetry.space_group_name_H-M   'P 1'
#
loop_
_entity.id
_entity.type
_entity.pdbx_description
1 polymer ?
#
loop_
_entity_poly.entity_id
_entity_poly.type
_entity_poly.pdbx_seq_one_letter_code
_entity_poly.pdbx_strand_id
1 'polypeptide(L)'
;MATTIQVTETVKAELDEIKSYKRQTYNEVIQKLIDIFDIISEDKELRGDVLRDINEAKKEIRQGKGITTEQLLKNLGITNDV
;
A
#
# COMPACT_ATOMS: atom_id res chain seq x y z
N MET A 1 -14.83 -17.83 7.36
CA MET A 1 -14.73 -18.32 8.77
C MET A 1 -13.49 -17.70 9.38
N ALA A 2 -13.52 -17.36 10.67
CA ALA A 2 -12.33 -16.89 11.38
C ALA A 2 -11.64 -18.07 12.06
N THR A 3 -10.31 -18.08 12.00
CA THR A 3 -9.45 -19.02 12.74
C THR A 3 -8.62 -18.24 13.75
N THR A 4 -8.11 -18.93 14.77
CA THR A 4 -7.27 -18.30 15.80
C THR A 4 -5.81 -18.65 15.56
N ILE A 5 -4.95 -17.65 15.65
CA ILE A 5 -3.50 -17.82 15.70
C ILE A 5 -2.98 -17.22 17.01
N GLN A 6 -1.91 -17.79 17.56
CA GLN A 6 -1.24 -17.26 18.75
C GLN A 6 0.02 -16.52 18.29
N VAL A 7 0.23 -15.31 18.81
CA VAL A 7 1.39 -14.47 18.52
C VAL A 7 1.92 -13.90 19.84
N THR A 8 3.20 -13.56 19.88
CA THR A 8 3.78 -12.89 21.05
C THR A 8 3.30 -11.45 21.13
N GLU A 9 3.37 -10.85 22.32
CA GLU A 9 3.03 -9.43 22.53
C GLU A 9 3.86 -8.51 21.63
N THR A 10 5.15 -8.83 21.45
CA THR A 10 6.06 -8.09 20.56
C THR A 10 5.58 -8.10 19.11
N VAL A 11 5.24 -9.28 18.58
CA VAL A 11 4.72 -9.40 17.19
C VAL A 11 3.40 -8.66 17.05
N LYS A 12 2.52 -8.74 18.05
CA LYS A 12 1.24 -8.03 18.04
C LYS A 12 1.45 -6.51 18.04
N ALA A 13 2.45 -6.00 18.76
CA ALA A 13 2.81 -4.58 18.73
C ALA A 13 3.37 -4.15 17.37
N GLU A 14 4.23 -4.95 16.75
CA GLU A 14 4.72 -4.69 15.39
C GLU A 14 3.59 -4.66 14.36
N LEU A 15 2.63 -5.60 14.45
CA LEU A 15 1.44 -5.61 13.60
C LEU A 15 0.55 -4.38 13.80
N ASP A 16 0.55 -3.78 14.99
CA ASP A 16 -0.18 -2.53 15.24
C ASP A 16 0.48 -1.33 14.54
N GLU A 17 1.81 -1.27 14.48
CA GLU A 17 2.55 -0.22 13.77
C GLU A 17 2.43 -0.34 12.23
N ILE A 18 2.24 -1.55 11.71
CA ILE A 18 2.08 -1.79 10.26
C ILE A 18 0.70 -1.33 9.74
N LYS A 19 -0.29 -1.16 10.62
CA LYS A 19 -1.64 -0.72 10.23
C LYS A 19 -1.58 0.63 9.52
N SER A 20 -2.15 0.67 8.31
CA SER A 20 -2.22 1.88 7.50
C SER A 20 -3.31 2.85 7.99
N TYR A 21 -4.27 2.36 8.78
CA TYR A 21 -5.33 3.14 9.41
C TYR A 21 -5.88 2.45 10.67
N LYS A 22 -6.44 3.24 11.59
CA LYS A 22 -6.83 2.79 12.95
C LYS A 22 -7.79 1.60 12.99
N ARG A 23 -8.66 1.44 11.99
CA ARG A 23 -9.69 0.38 11.93
C ARG A 23 -9.29 -0.83 11.08
N GLN A 24 -8.07 -0.87 10.57
CA GLN A 24 -7.61 -1.99 9.77
C GLN A 24 -7.55 -3.26 10.63
N THR A 25 -8.11 -4.35 10.11
CA THR A 25 -8.12 -5.64 10.80
C THR A 25 -6.76 -6.32 10.68
N TYR A 26 -6.41 -7.17 11.65
CA TYR A 26 -5.18 -7.97 11.55
C TYR A 26 -5.22 -8.92 10.35
N ASN A 27 -6.39 -9.39 9.93
CA ASN A 27 -6.52 -10.22 8.73
C ASN A 27 -6.08 -9.47 7.47
N GLU A 28 -6.48 -8.21 7.31
CA GLU A 28 -6.03 -7.36 6.19
C GLU A 28 -4.53 -7.06 6.27
N VAL A 29 -3.99 -6.82 7.47
CA VAL A 29 -2.55 -6.59 7.66
C VAL A 29 -1.76 -7.84 7.29
N ILE A 30 -2.17 -9.01 7.78
CA ILE A 30 -1.51 -10.29 7.50
C ILE A 30 -1.60 -10.62 6.01
N GLN A 31 -2.76 -10.45 5.39
CA GLN A 31 -2.91 -10.68 3.94
C GLN A 31 -1.98 -9.79 3.14
N LYS A 32 -1.92 -8.49 3.46
CA LYS A 32 -0.99 -7.55 2.82
C LYS A 32 0.47 -7.99 2.95
N LEU A 33 0.87 -8.52 4.11
CA LEU A 33 2.23 -9.02 4.32
C LEU A 33 2.51 -10.28 3.50
N ILE A 34 1.54 -11.18 3.38
CA ILE A 34 1.62 -12.36 2.51
C ILE A 34 1.76 -11.93 1.05
N ASP A 35 0.90 -11.02 0.58
CA ASP A 35 0.95 -10.52 -0.80
C ASP A 35 2.31 -9.88 -1.10
N ILE A 36 2.85 -9.07 -0.18
CA ILE A 36 4.19 -8.49 -0.31
C ILE A 36 5.26 -9.59 -0.38
N PHE A 37 5.17 -10.60 0.48
CA PHE A 37 6.12 -11.70 0.50
C PHE A 37 6.06 -12.53 -0.79
N ASP A 38 4.87 -12.81 -1.31
CA ASP A 38 4.66 -13.56 -2.55
C ASP A 38 5.19 -12.77 -3.74
N ILE A 39 4.88 -11.47 -3.83
CA ILE A 39 5.43 -10.57 -4.84
C ILE A 39 6.97 -10.56 -4.79
N ILE A 40 7.58 -10.45 -3.60
CA ILE A 40 9.04 -10.46 -3.47
C ILE A 40 9.66 -11.83 -3.82
N SER A 41 8.91 -12.90 -3.61
CA SER A 41 9.37 -14.28 -3.79
C SER A 41 9.26 -14.75 -5.24
N GLU A 42 8.19 -14.38 -5.93
CA GLU A 42 7.97 -14.67 -7.34
C GLU A 42 8.74 -13.71 -8.25
N ASP A 43 8.91 -12.47 -7.82
CA ASP A 43 9.42 -11.39 -8.66
C ASP A 43 10.81 -10.94 -8.22
N LYS A 44 11.84 -11.59 -8.76
CA LYS A 44 13.23 -11.15 -8.63
C LYS A 44 13.46 -9.75 -9.22
N GLU A 45 12.56 -9.24 -10.07
CA GLU A 45 12.73 -7.99 -10.83
C GLU A 45 12.19 -6.72 -10.15
N LEU A 46 11.33 -6.82 -9.12
CA LEU A 46 10.82 -5.65 -8.37
C LEU A 46 11.83 -4.99 -7.43
N ARG A 47 13.08 -5.46 -7.42
CA ARG A 47 14.17 -4.95 -6.56
C ARG A 47 14.79 -3.67 -7.12
N GLY A 48 14.11 -2.54 -6.97
CA GLY A 48 14.76 -1.23 -6.97
C GLY A 48 13.87 -0.10 -7.44
N ASP A 49 13.38 -0.20 -8.67
CA ASP A 49 12.75 0.93 -9.35
C ASP A 49 11.32 1.17 -8.86
N VAL A 50 10.51 0.13 -8.68
CA VAL A 50 9.13 0.29 -8.18
C VAL A 50 9.07 0.86 -6.77
N LEU A 51 9.98 0.45 -5.88
CA LEU A 51 10.05 1.01 -4.53
C LEU A 51 10.50 2.47 -4.55
N ARG A 52 11.40 2.84 -5.48
CA ARG A 52 11.82 4.23 -5.70
C ARG A 52 10.64 5.07 -6.17
N ASP A 53 9.92 4.58 -7.17
CA ASP A 53 8.78 5.29 -7.78
C ASP A 53 7.64 5.51 -6.78
N ILE A 54 7.35 4.51 -5.93
CA ILE A 54 6.36 4.65 -4.85
C ILE A 54 6.79 5.70 -3.83
N ASN A 55 8.06 5.73 -3.44
CA ASN A 55 8.57 6.70 -2.48
C ASN A 55 8.60 8.12 -3.07
N GLU A 56 8.93 8.23 -4.35
CA GLU A 56 8.92 9.50 -5.09
C GLU A 56 7.49 10.04 -5.21
N ALA A 57 6.53 9.22 -5.63
CA ALA A 57 5.11 9.59 -5.67
C ALA A 57 4.59 10.02 -4.29
N LYS A 58 4.95 9.31 -3.22
CA LYS A 58 4.60 9.72 -1.84
C LYS A 58 5.22 11.06 -1.45
N LYS A 59 6.45 11.34 -1.88
CA LYS A 59 7.13 12.60 -1.62
C LYS A 59 6.47 13.76 -2.38
N GLU A 60 6.08 13.55 -3.63
CA GLU A 60 5.37 14.55 -4.43
C GLU A 60 4.00 14.90 -3.84
N ILE A 61 3.25 13.91 -3.38
CA ILE A 61 1.98 14.13 -2.66
C ILE A 61 2.22 14.95 -1.39
N ARG A 62 3.25 14.62 -0.59
CA ARG A 62 3.62 15.39 0.61
C ARG A 62 4.06 16.82 0.31
N GLN A 63 4.63 17.07 -0.87
CA GLN A 63 5.04 18.39 -1.34
C GLN A 63 3.88 19.21 -1.94
N GLY A 64 2.65 18.67 -1.93
CA GLY A 64 1.49 19.35 -2.49
C GLY A 64 1.43 19.32 -4.02
N LYS A 65 2.24 18.46 -4.67
CA LYS A 65 2.23 18.25 -6.13
C LYS A 65 1.19 17.22 -6.58
N GLY A 66 0.34 16.75 -5.67
CA GLY A 66 -0.77 15.87 -6.01
C GLY A 66 -1.77 16.58 -6.92
N ILE A 67 -2.14 15.94 -8.02
CA ILE A 67 -3.21 16.41 -8.89
C ILE A 67 -4.53 15.77 -8.49
N THR A 68 -5.62 16.53 -8.61
CA THR A 68 -6.97 16.00 -8.42
C THR A 68 -7.35 15.06 -9.56
N THR A 69 -8.31 14.16 -9.31
CA THR A 69 -8.81 13.22 -10.32
C THR A 69 -9.32 13.95 -11.57
N GLU A 70 -9.98 15.09 -11.41
CA GLU A 70 -10.44 15.94 -12.52
C GLU A 70 -9.28 16.50 -13.35
N GLN A 71 -8.21 16.96 -12.69
CA GLN A 71 -6.99 17.44 -13.37
C GLN A 71 -6.26 16.31 -14.09
N LEU A 72 -6.21 15.12 -13.49
CA LEU A 72 -5.62 13.93 -14.09
C LEU A 72 -6.39 13.52 -15.36
N LEU A 73 -7.71 13.46 -15.29
CA LEU A 73 -8.57 13.14 -16.44
C LEU A 73 -8.39 14.14 -17.59
N LYS A 74 -8.29 15.44 -17.25
CA LYS A 74 -7.99 16.49 -18.23
C LYS A 74 -6.61 16.32 -18.89
N ASN A 75 -5.58 16.00 -18.10
CA ASN A 75 -4.22 15.76 -18.62
C ASN A 75 -4.14 14.50 -19.49
N LEU A 76 -4.98 13.50 -19.22
CA LEU A 76 -5.07 12.27 -19.99
C LEU A 76 -6.02 12.37 -21.21
N GLY A 77 -6.67 13.53 -21.40
CA GLY A 77 -7.60 13.75 -22.52
C GLY A 77 -8.91 12.96 -22.41
N ILE A 78 -9.26 12.50 -21.21
CA ILE A 78 -10.49 11.77 -20.94
C ILE A 78 -11.54 12.80 -20.51
N THR A 79 -12.42 13.20 -21.42
CA THR A 79 -13.59 14.02 -21.10
C THR A 79 -14.67 13.15 -20.47
N ASN A 80 -15.11 13.52 -19.27
CA ASN A 80 -16.21 12.87 -18.58
C ASN A 80 -17.53 13.29 -19.27
N ASP A 81 -17.83 12.69 -20.42
CA ASP A 81 -19.15 12.78 -21.05
C ASP A 81 -20.12 11.86 -20.29
N VAL A 82 -20.69 12.39 -19.19
CA VAL A 82 -21.96 11.95 -18.60
C VAL A 82 -22.74 13.16 -18.12
#